data_AF-A0AAD1HCI2-F1
#
_entry.id   AF-A0AAD1HCI2-F1
#
_cell.length_a   1.000
_cell.length_b   1.000
_cell.length_c   1.000
_cell.angle_alpha   90.00
_cell.angle_beta   90.00
_cell.angle_gamma   90.00
#
_symmetry.space_group_name_H-M   'P 1'
#
loop_
_entity.id
_entity.type
_entity.pdbx_description
1 polymer ?
#
loop_
_entity_poly.entity_id
_entity_poly.type
_entity_poly.pdbx_seq_one_letter_code
_entity_poly.pdbx_strand_id
1 'polypeptide(L)'
;MPNFARNVISGAPCRPGKYFNYGLDANGGTFVCNKIGVWTAAGPLIGVYNVALPCKIEGTSAQGSDGVAFQCADMGGGQLKWAHRVDTLE
;
A
#
# COMPACT_ATOMS: atom_id res chain seq x y z
N MET A 1 1.17 13.02 1.25
CA MET A 1 2.02 11.81 1.23
C MET A 1 3.03 11.95 0.09
N PRO A 2 4.33 11.64 0.25
CA PRO A 2 5.31 11.75 -0.84
C PRO A 2 5.39 10.46 -1.68
N ASN A 3 5.86 10.59 -2.93
CA ASN A 3 6.28 9.49 -3.80
C ASN A 3 5.22 8.40 -4.04
N PHE A 4 4.07 8.79 -4.58
CA PHE A 4 3.01 7.89 -5.03
C PHE A 4 2.55 8.30 -6.45
N ALA A 5 2.02 7.34 -7.22
CA ALA A 5 1.50 7.59 -8.56
C ALA A 5 0.17 8.36 -8.52
N ARG A 6 -0.07 9.26 -9.47
CA ARG A 6 -1.33 10.02 -9.58
C ARG A 6 -2.11 9.61 -10.82
N ASN A 7 -3.43 9.73 -10.75
CA ASN A 7 -4.36 9.41 -11.84
C ASN A 7 -4.21 7.95 -12.32
N VAL A 8 -3.99 7.02 -11.39
CA VAL A 8 -3.94 5.60 -11.73
C VAL A 8 -5.34 5.10 -12.08
N ILE A 9 -5.40 4.06 -12.91
CA ILE A 9 -6.65 3.46 -13.38
C ILE A 9 -6.68 2.02 -12.91
N SER A 10 -7.79 1.60 -12.30
CA SER A 10 -7.99 0.21 -11.88
C SER A 10 -7.78 -0.76 -13.04
N GLY A 11 -6.98 -1.81 -12.84
CA GLY A 11 -6.69 -2.80 -13.86
C GLY A 11 -5.68 -2.35 -14.94
N ALA A 12 -5.26 -1.09 -14.94
CA ALA A 12 -4.26 -0.62 -15.90
C ALA A 12 -2.87 -1.16 -15.54
N PRO A 13 -1.99 -1.32 -16.56
CA PRO A 13 -0.62 -1.75 -16.33
C PRO A 13 0.16 -0.75 -15.48
N CYS A 14 1.05 -1.28 -14.66
CA CYS A 14 1.99 -0.54 -13.84
C CYS A 14 3.34 -1.27 -13.83
N ARG A 15 4.40 -0.60 -13.37
CA ARG A 15 5.71 -1.20 -13.23
C ARG A 15 5.90 -1.69 -11.79
N PRO A 16 5.89 -3.01 -11.51
CA PRO A 16 6.23 -3.50 -10.19
C PRO A 16 7.63 -3.07 -9.81
N GLY A 17 7.83 -2.85 -8.52
CA GLY A 17 9.15 -2.60 -7.97
C GLY A 17 9.15 -2.79 -6.47
N LYS A 18 10.34 -2.63 -5.88
CA LYS A 18 10.51 -2.77 -4.44
C LYS A 18 9.91 -1.61 -3.63
N TYR A 19 9.76 -0.43 -4.24
CA TYR A 19 9.43 0.82 -3.56
C TYR A 19 8.38 1.62 -4.33
N PHE A 20 7.63 2.45 -3.61
CA PHE A 20 6.68 3.43 -4.15
C PHE A 20 5.55 2.81 -4.99
N ASN A 21 5.03 1.67 -4.53
CA ASN A 21 3.99 0.91 -5.24
C ASN A 21 2.58 1.47 -5.07
N TYR A 22 2.38 2.58 -4.36
CA TYR A 22 1.04 3.15 -4.17
C TYR A 22 0.69 4.20 -5.23
N GLY A 23 -0.60 4.30 -5.53
CA GLY A 23 -1.16 5.34 -6.38
C GLY A 23 -2.56 5.76 -5.96
N LEU A 24 -2.96 6.95 -6.42
CA LEU A 24 -4.33 7.46 -6.28
C LEU A 24 -4.97 7.64 -7.65
N ASP A 25 -6.24 7.28 -7.77
CA ASP A 25 -7.05 7.62 -8.95
C ASP A 25 -7.52 9.08 -8.91
N ALA A 26 -8.29 9.51 -9.92
CA ALA A 26 -8.84 10.86 -9.99
C ALA A 26 -9.85 11.18 -8.89
N ASN A 27 -10.44 10.16 -8.24
CA ASN A 27 -11.44 10.28 -7.19
C ASN A 27 -10.83 10.15 -5.77
N GLY A 28 -9.52 9.95 -5.66
CA GLY A 28 -8.82 9.71 -4.39
C GLY A 28 -8.87 8.26 -3.90
N GLY A 29 -9.36 7.32 -4.71
CA GLY A 29 -9.26 5.89 -4.45
C GLY A 29 -7.80 5.44 -4.43
N THR A 30 -7.43 4.63 -3.44
CA THR A 30 -6.06 4.12 -3.29
C THR A 30 -5.88 2.81 -4.04
N PHE A 31 -4.77 2.69 -4.76
CA PHE A 31 -4.37 1.50 -5.48
C PHE A 31 -2.94 1.13 -5.16
N VAL A 32 -2.62 -0.15 -5.31
CA VAL A 32 -1.25 -0.66 -5.31
C VAL A 32 -0.90 -1.19 -6.69
N CYS A 33 0.36 -1.05 -7.09
CA CYS A 33 0.93 -1.81 -8.19
C CYS A 33 1.35 -3.18 -7.65
N ASN A 34 0.60 -4.23 -8.01
CA ASN A 34 0.89 -5.58 -7.56
C ASN A 34 2.09 -6.18 -8.33
N LYS A 35 2.58 -7.34 -7.88
CA LYS A 35 3.72 -8.04 -8.48
C LYS A 35 3.51 -8.49 -9.94
N ILE A 36 2.25 -8.59 -10.40
CA ILE A 36 1.93 -8.92 -11.80
C ILE A 36 1.84 -7.69 -12.70
N GLY A 37 2.09 -6.49 -12.17
CA GLY A 37 2.14 -5.25 -12.96
C GLY A 37 0.76 -4.65 -13.23
N VAL A 38 -0.17 -4.79 -12.30
CA VAL A 38 -1.53 -4.24 -12.44
C VAL A 38 -1.93 -3.43 -11.20
N TRP A 39 -2.53 -2.26 -11.44
CA TRP A 39 -3.13 -1.44 -10.38
C TRP A 39 -4.35 -2.16 -9.77
N THR A 40 -4.24 -2.52 -8.50
CA THR A 40 -5.28 -3.23 -7.73
C THR A 40 -5.75 -2.34 -6.59
N ALA A 41 -7.06 -2.33 -6.31
CA ALA A 41 -7.62 -1.53 -5.23
C ALA A 41 -6.98 -1.88 -3.87
N ALA A 42 -6.75 -0.87 -3.05
CA ALA A 42 -6.22 -1.00 -1.70
C ALA A 42 -7.01 -0.10 -0.74
N GLY A 43 -6.92 -0.36 0.57
CA GLY A 43 -7.51 0.54 1.54
C GLY A 43 -6.81 1.91 1.55
N PRO A 44 -7.42 2.93 2.17
CA PRO A 44 -6.94 4.30 2.11
C PRO A 44 -5.47 4.44 2.50
N LEU A 45 -4.71 5.21 1.72
CA LEU A 45 -3.31 5.52 1.98
C LEU A 45 -3.19 6.65 3.01
N ILE A 46 -2.95 6.30 4.28
CA ILE A 46 -3.10 7.24 5.40
C ILE A 46 -1.81 7.90 5.87
N GLY A 47 -0.64 7.42 5.44
CA GLY A 47 0.61 8.09 5.81
C GLY A 47 1.84 7.22 5.78
N VAL A 48 2.94 7.82 6.24
CA VAL A 48 4.24 7.16 6.36
C VAL A 48 4.37 6.59 7.77
N TYR A 49 4.68 5.29 7.87
CA TYR A 49 4.77 4.57 9.15
C TYR A 49 5.96 3.59 9.13
N ASN A 50 6.26 2.99 10.28
CA ASN A 50 7.28 1.94 10.38
C ASN A 50 6.62 0.57 10.48
N VAL A 51 7.24 -0.43 9.86
CA VAL A 51 6.82 -1.84 9.94
C VAL A 51 6.78 -2.32 11.39
N ALA A 52 5.88 -3.26 11.67
CA ALA A 52 5.63 -3.89 12.98
C ALA A 52 5.14 -2.95 14.09
N LEU A 53 4.99 -1.64 13.83
CA LEU A 53 4.33 -0.73 14.76
C LEU A 53 2.81 -0.91 14.72
N PRO A 54 2.10 -0.60 15.83
CA PRO A 54 0.65 -0.68 15.87
C PRO A 54 -0.03 0.21 14.83
N CYS A 55 -1.13 -0.28 14.28
CA CYS A 55 -2.04 0.46 13.41
C CYS A 55 -3.47 0.33 13.94
N LYS A 56 -4.37 1.24 13.54
CA LYS A 56 -5.69 1.38 14.16
C LYS A 56 -6.83 0.71 13.37
N ILE A 57 -6.70 0.67 12.05
CA ILE A 57 -7.80 0.32 11.15
C ILE A 57 -7.27 -0.73 10.17
N GLU A 58 -7.73 -1.96 10.34
CA GLU A 58 -7.39 -3.06 9.43
C GLU A 58 -7.71 -2.70 7.98
N GLY A 59 -6.86 -3.15 7.06
CA GLY A 59 -7.03 -2.91 5.63
C GLY A 59 -6.53 -1.54 5.16
N THR A 60 -6.23 -0.59 6.04
CA THR A 60 -5.61 0.68 5.64
C THR A 60 -4.21 0.50 5.09
N SER A 61 -3.80 1.42 4.22
CA SER A 61 -2.50 1.39 3.55
C SER A 61 -1.56 2.44 4.15
N ALA A 62 -0.28 2.10 4.22
CA ALA A 62 0.80 3.00 4.60
C ALA A 62 2.04 2.71 3.77
N GLN A 63 3.02 3.60 3.84
CA GLN A 63 4.32 3.38 3.23
C GLN A 63 5.44 3.63 4.23
N GLY A 64 6.56 2.91 4.10
CA GLY A 64 7.79 3.24 4.79
C GLY A 64 8.40 4.55 4.28
N SER A 65 9.25 5.17 5.09
CA SER A 65 10.07 6.32 4.63
C SER A 65 11.03 5.93 3.50
N ASP A 66 11.36 4.64 3.41
CA ASP A 66 12.12 3.99 2.35
C ASP A 66 11.28 3.66 1.09
N GLY A 67 9.96 3.91 1.12
CA GLY A 67 9.06 3.64 0.02
C GLY A 67 8.42 2.25 0.03
N VAL A 68 8.71 1.39 1.00
CA VAL A 68 8.13 0.04 1.04
C VAL A 68 6.63 0.09 1.34
N ALA A 69 5.84 -0.69 0.62
CA ALA A 69 4.39 -0.70 0.77
C ALA A 69 3.96 -1.53 2.00
N PHE A 70 3.14 -0.93 2.86
CA PHE A 70 2.58 -1.57 4.05
C PHE A 70 1.05 -1.61 4.04
N GLN A 71 0.49 -2.62 4.69
CA GLN A 71 -0.93 -2.71 5.04
C GLN A 71 -1.09 -2.91 6.53
N CYS A 72 -2.13 -2.33 7.11
CA CYS A 72 -2.54 -2.63 8.47
C CYS A 72 -3.26 -3.99 8.46
N ALA A 73 -2.67 -4.98 9.11
CA ALA A 73 -3.20 -6.34 9.16
C ALA A 73 -3.14 -6.87 10.60
N ASP A 74 -4.03 -7.81 10.93
CA ASP A 74 -3.92 -8.58 12.16
C ASP A 74 -2.73 -9.54 12.08
N MET A 75 -1.74 -9.31 12.94
CA MET A 75 -0.55 -10.17 13.06
C MET A 75 -0.76 -11.31 14.06
N GLY A 76 -2.00 -11.53 14.52
CA GLY A 76 -2.39 -12.56 15.46
C GLY A 76 -2.90 -11.97 16.77
N GLY A 77 -3.97 -12.58 17.31
CA GLY A 77 -4.52 -12.21 18.61
C GLY A 77 -5.17 -10.82 18.66
N GLY A 78 -5.66 -10.30 17.52
CA GLY A 78 -6.27 -8.98 17.43
C GLY A 78 -5.26 -7.83 17.45
N GLN A 79 -3.97 -8.12 17.26
CA GLN A 79 -2.92 -7.09 17.24
C GLN A 79 -2.69 -6.58 15.82
N LEU A 80 -3.36 -5.47 15.50
CA LEU A 80 -3.17 -4.77 14.25
C LEU A 80 -1.79 -4.09 14.19
N LYS A 81 -0.99 -4.44 13.19
CA LYS A 81 0.32 -3.84 12.94
C LYS A 81 0.53 -3.54 11.46
N TRP A 82 1.42 -2.59 11.18
CA TRP A 82 1.89 -2.36 9.82
C TRP A 82 2.74 -3.54 9.35
N ALA A 83 2.28 -4.22 8.31
CA ALA A 83 2.94 -5.38 7.72
C ALA A 83 3.31 -5.12 6.25
N HIS A 84 4.33 -5.81 5.76
CA HIS A 84 4.66 -5.78 4.34
C HIS A 84 3.51 -6.33 3.49
N ARG A 85 3.22 -5.65 2.38
CA ARG A 85 2.24 -6.05 1.38
C ARG A 85 2.72 -7.26 0.59
N VAL A 86 2.14 -8.43 0.84
CA VAL A 86 2.51 -9.69 0.16
C VAL A 86 2.29 -9.67 -1.36
N ASP A 87 1.34 -8.86 -1.82
CA ASP A 87 1.00 -8.67 -3.23
C ASP A 87 1.97 -7.74 -3.97
N THR A 88 2.95 -7.16 -3.26
CA THR A 88 4.01 -6.31 -3.83
C THR A 88 5.42 -6.88 -3.63
N LEU A 89 5.55 -8.01 -2.93
CA LEU A 89 6.83 -8.70 -2.77
C LEU A 89 7.21 -9.36 -4.10
N GLU A 90 8.44 -9.12 -4.56
CA GLU A 90 9.08 -9.84 -5.67
C GLU A 90 9.33 -11.31 -5.32
#